data_AF-A0A1F8RX90-F1
#
_entry.id   AF-A0A1F8RX90-F1
#
_cell.length_a   1.000
_cell.length_b   1.000
_cell.length_c   1.000
_cell.angle_alpha   90.00
_cell.angle_beta   90.00
_cell.angle_gamma   90.00
#
_symmetry.space_group_name_H-M   'P 1'
#
loop_
_entity.id
_entity.type
_entity.pdbx_description
1 polymer ?
#
loop_
_entity_poly.entity_id
_entity_poly.type
_entity_poly.pdbx_seq_one_letter_code
_entity_poly.pdbx_strand_id
1 'polypeptide(L)'
;MAEPVQIRESQVEDVLASFPHIAQRVLGLEESPQLVARQMAVPSGRLDLLYATGQTLTLVELKVESAKSEFITQVQHYLADLEELQSQARLLVAPIRPVLLCTWFSEGILQACKETGVEALAYSPEDVLGEYFRSLRPLAELISLRPTDLGLWNIHLIHRALYALEYAKTARTIAPRIRLSEKTVANHLRLADELRLVERDGNRFELSDLGTKYVDARNPDMPPAHLSEEQAAVLRGFIVKDPFATATIFGVYTMVEVVFNLARNGYPVPRELVISHFREATGKLFEWSEQKTAYHGTRMYSNYAIELGLLGRSGDHLYLTPDGIRFILLLQLHKSLKMIDVVGLAQSP
;
A
#
# COMPACT_ATOMS: atom_id res chain seq x y z
N MET A 1 23.08 24.95 -6.42
CA MET A 1 23.42 23.75 -7.21
C MET A 1 22.37 22.71 -6.89
N ALA A 2 21.70 22.14 -7.88
CA ALA A 2 20.77 21.03 -7.63
C ALA A 2 21.57 19.84 -7.08
N GLU A 3 21.04 19.17 -6.06
CA GLU A 3 21.67 17.95 -5.55
C GLU A 3 21.70 16.89 -6.67
N PRO A 4 22.79 16.10 -6.78
CA PRO A 4 22.87 15.05 -7.79
C PRO A 4 21.79 13.99 -7.53
N VAL A 5 21.20 13.47 -8.61
CA VAL A 5 20.21 12.38 -8.55
C VAL A 5 20.86 11.14 -7.93
N GLN A 6 20.37 10.70 -6.77
CA GLN A 6 20.84 9.50 -6.06
C GLN A 6 19.97 8.27 -6.36
N ILE A 7 19.66 8.05 -7.63
CA ILE A 7 18.93 6.88 -8.11
C ILE A 7 19.92 5.96 -8.82
N ARG A 8 19.94 4.68 -8.46
CA ARG A 8 20.83 3.69 -9.09
C ARG A 8 20.22 3.18 -10.39
N GLU A 9 21.07 2.95 -11.38
CA GLU A 9 20.70 2.36 -12.67
C GLU A 9 19.93 1.06 -12.51
N SER A 10 20.40 0.17 -11.63
CA SER A 10 19.74 -1.11 -11.35
C SER A 10 18.30 -0.97 -10.84
N GLN A 11 17.97 0.11 -10.13
CA GLN A 11 16.61 0.35 -9.63
C GLN A 11 15.65 0.73 -10.76
N VAL A 12 16.13 1.54 -11.71
CA VAL A 12 15.35 1.89 -12.90
C VAL A 12 15.19 0.67 -13.80
N GLU A 13 16.27 -0.08 -14.01
CA GLU A 13 16.26 -1.33 -14.77
C GLU A 13 15.29 -2.37 -14.18
N ASP A 14 15.29 -2.58 -12.85
CA ASP A 14 14.35 -3.47 -12.16
C ASP A 14 12.90 -3.12 -12.51
N VAL A 15 12.56 -1.82 -12.50
CA VAL A 15 11.22 -1.33 -12.83
C VAL A 15 10.90 -1.58 -14.30
N LEU A 16 11.77 -1.18 -15.22
CA LEU A 16 11.51 -1.34 -16.65
C LEU A 16 11.36 -2.82 -17.03
N ALA A 17 12.18 -3.70 -16.45
CA ALA A 17 12.11 -5.14 -16.67
C ALA A 17 10.81 -5.76 -16.15
N SER A 18 10.28 -5.27 -15.03
CA SER A 18 9.12 -5.85 -14.35
C SER A 18 7.78 -5.26 -14.81
N PHE A 19 7.79 -4.05 -15.39
CA PHE A 19 6.58 -3.30 -15.73
C PHE A 19 6.59 -2.88 -17.21
N PRO A 20 6.13 -3.76 -18.13
CA PRO A 20 6.12 -3.51 -19.57
C PRO A 20 5.47 -2.19 -20.00
N HIS A 21 4.39 -1.75 -19.33
CA HIS A 21 3.73 -0.48 -19.66
C HIS A 21 4.58 0.75 -19.34
N ILE A 22 5.43 0.69 -18.31
CA ILE A 22 6.38 1.76 -18.00
C ILE A 22 7.50 1.77 -19.05
N ALA A 23 8.04 0.59 -19.39
CA ALA A 23 9.03 0.44 -20.46
C ALA A 23 8.48 0.94 -21.81
N GLN A 24 7.25 0.58 -22.16
CA GLN A 24 6.56 1.04 -23.37
C GLN A 24 6.57 2.57 -23.46
N ARG A 25 6.13 3.25 -22.40
CA ARG A 25 6.04 4.70 -22.36
C ARG A 25 7.42 5.36 -22.42
N VAL A 26 8.38 4.87 -21.65
CA VAL A 26 9.75 5.41 -21.60
C VAL A 26 10.48 5.25 -22.93
N LEU A 27 10.26 4.12 -23.62
CA LEU A 27 10.91 3.82 -24.91
C LEU A 27 10.13 4.36 -26.13
N GLY A 28 8.98 5.00 -25.90
CA GLY A 28 8.11 5.53 -26.96
C GLY A 28 7.54 4.45 -27.88
N LEU A 29 7.24 3.27 -27.36
CA LEU A 29 6.77 2.13 -28.14
C LEU A 29 5.25 2.17 -28.33
N GLU A 30 4.78 1.83 -29.55
CA GLU A 30 3.35 1.76 -29.86
C GLU A 30 2.66 0.55 -29.21
N GLU A 31 3.37 -0.57 -29.13
CA GLU A 31 2.90 -1.82 -28.52
C GLU A 31 3.65 -2.13 -27.22
N SER A 32 3.04 -2.95 -26.36
CA SER A 32 3.67 -3.35 -25.11
C SER A 32 4.89 -4.25 -25.38
N PRO A 33 6.08 -3.91 -24.84
CA PRO A 33 7.28 -4.70 -25.06
C PRO A 33 7.28 -5.97 -24.22
N GLN A 34 7.70 -7.09 -24.81
CA GLN A 34 8.01 -8.31 -24.08
C GLN A 34 9.50 -8.33 -23.73
N LEU A 35 9.84 -8.48 -22.45
CA LEU A 35 11.23 -8.64 -22.03
C LEU A 35 11.79 -9.98 -22.55
N VAL A 36 12.83 -9.93 -23.37
CA VAL A 36 13.55 -11.10 -23.89
C VAL A 36 14.69 -11.47 -22.96
N ALA A 37 15.50 -10.47 -22.59
CA ALA A 37 16.62 -10.68 -21.70
C ALA A 37 16.88 -9.44 -20.85
N ARG A 38 17.41 -9.69 -19.65
CA ARG A 38 17.86 -8.69 -18.71
C ARG A 38 19.27 -9.06 -18.26
N GLN A 39 20.18 -8.08 -18.23
CA GLN A 39 21.55 -8.28 -17.77
C GLN A 39 22.22 -9.45 -18.49
N MET A 40 22.03 -9.51 -19.82
CA MET A 40 22.47 -10.59 -20.68
C MET A 40 23.98 -10.50 -20.91
N ALA A 41 24.70 -11.57 -20.59
CA ALA A 41 26.13 -11.65 -20.88
C ALA A 41 26.35 -11.81 -22.39
N VAL A 42 27.16 -10.93 -22.96
CA VAL A 42 27.60 -10.92 -24.37
C VAL A 42 29.13 -10.71 -24.40
N PRO A 43 29.84 -11.04 -25.49
CA PRO A 43 31.29 -10.89 -25.56
C PRO A 43 31.82 -9.52 -25.13
N SER A 44 31.09 -8.45 -25.48
CA SER A 44 31.49 -7.07 -25.19
C SER A 44 31.08 -6.59 -23.79
N GLY A 45 30.42 -7.42 -22.98
CA GLY A 45 30.04 -7.08 -21.60
C GLY A 45 28.68 -7.63 -21.18
N ARG A 46 27.91 -6.82 -20.45
CA ARG A 46 26.60 -7.22 -19.97
C ARG A 46 25.57 -6.20 -20.41
N LEU A 47 24.69 -6.62 -21.30
CA LEU A 47 23.60 -5.82 -21.82
C LEU A 47 22.51 -5.65 -20.76
N ASP A 48 22.07 -4.41 -20.51
CA ASP A 48 21.02 -4.13 -19.54
C ASP A 48 19.68 -4.77 -19.89
N LEU A 49 19.08 -4.40 -21.02
CA LEU A 49 17.73 -4.85 -21.39
C LEU A 49 17.62 -5.14 -22.89
N LEU A 50 16.91 -6.22 -23.22
CA LEU A 50 16.51 -6.58 -24.57
C LEU A 50 15.01 -6.86 -24.58
N TYR A 51 14.26 -6.12 -25.39
CA TYR A 51 12.82 -6.30 -25.56
C TYR A 51 12.49 -6.80 -26.96
N ALA A 52 11.35 -7.48 -27.10
CA ALA A 52 10.69 -7.75 -28.36
C ALA A 52 9.39 -6.94 -28.44
N THR A 53 9.15 -6.30 -29.59
CA THR A 53 7.92 -5.55 -29.87
C THR A 53 7.54 -5.78 -31.32
N GLY A 54 6.43 -6.46 -31.57
CA GLY A 54 6.07 -6.92 -32.91
C GLY A 54 7.17 -7.79 -33.53
N GLN A 55 7.76 -7.30 -34.62
CA GLN A 55 8.85 -7.98 -35.35
C GLN A 55 10.24 -7.38 -35.09
N THR A 56 10.38 -6.52 -34.08
CA THR A 56 11.61 -5.78 -33.80
C THR A 56 12.15 -6.14 -32.42
N LEU A 57 13.47 -6.26 -32.30
CA LEU A 57 14.15 -6.32 -31.01
C LEU A 57 14.62 -4.91 -30.62
N THR A 58 14.39 -4.49 -29.38
CA THR A 58 14.91 -3.22 -28.86
C THR A 58 16.01 -3.50 -27.85
N LEU A 59 17.23 -3.18 -28.24
CA LEU A 59 18.44 -3.19 -27.43
C LEU A 59 18.47 -1.89 -26.62
N VAL A 60 18.52 -1.95 -25.29
CA VAL A 60 18.54 -0.75 -24.44
C VAL A 60 19.76 -0.78 -23.54
N GLU A 61 20.61 0.23 -23.69
CA GLU A 61 21.64 0.59 -22.70
C GLU A 61 21.09 1.72 -21.83
N LEU A 62 21.05 1.52 -20.52
CA LEU A 62 20.46 2.46 -19.57
C LEU A 62 21.56 3.20 -18.82
N LYS A 63 21.41 4.51 -18.64
CA LYS A 63 22.27 5.31 -17.75
C LYS A 63 21.42 6.28 -16.94
N VAL A 64 21.75 6.43 -15.66
CA VAL A 64 21.12 7.43 -14.76
C VAL A 64 21.87 8.77 -14.75
N GLU A 65 22.84 8.93 -15.66
CA GLU A 65 23.63 10.14 -15.84
C GLU A 65 23.54 10.68 -17.27
N SER A 66 24.14 11.85 -17.51
CA SER A 66 24.25 12.45 -18.83
C SER A 66 25.02 11.55 -19.78
N ALA A 67 24.57 11.49 -21.03
CA ALA A 67 25.16 10.64 -22.04
C ALA A 67 26.62 11.02 -22.35
N LYS A 68 27.45 10.01 -22.56
CA LYS A 68 28.87 10.10 -22.92
C LYS A 68 29.13 9.29 -24.20
N SER A 69 30.17 9.64 -24.95
CA SER A 69 30.52 8.95 -26.20
C SER A 69 30.83 7.46 -25.98
N GLU A 70 31.41 7.10 -24.84
CA GLU A 70 31.70 5.71 -24.47
C GLU A 70 30.43 4.84 -24.41
N PHE A 71 29.28 5.40 -24.05
CA PHE A 71 28.01 4.67 -24.01
C PHE A 71 27.48 4.36 -25.42
N ILE A 72 27.71 5.25 -26.38
CA ILE A 72 27.36 5.00 -27.79
C ILE A 72 28.18 3.81 -28.30
N THR A 73 29.49 3.83 -28.06
CA THR A 73 30.39 2.73 -28.43
C THR A 73 29.97 1.42 -27.79
N GLN A 74 29.55 1.43 -26.53
CA GLN A 74 29.04 0.27 -25.83
C GLN A 74 27.78 -0.31 -26.51
N VAL A 75 26.81 0.54 -26.86
CA VAL A 75 25.61 0.12 -27.60
C VAL A 75 25.97 -0.50 -28.95
N GLN A 76 26.92 0.07 -29.69
CA GLN A 76 27.35 -0.48 -30.98
C GLN A 76 28.01 -1.86 -30.84
N HIS A 77 28.82 -2.06 -29.80
CA HIS A 77 29.41 -3.37 -29.52
C HIS A 77 28.33 -4.41 -29.18
N TYR A 78 27.34 -4.03 -28.35
CA TYR A 78 26.21 -4.92 -28.05
C TYR A 78 25.36 -5.23 -29.27
N LEU A 79 25.14 -4.26 -30.15
CA LEU A 79 24.46 -4.48 -31.42
C LEU A 79 25.18 -5.54 -32.27
N ALA A 80 26.49 -5.41 -32.45
CA ALA A 80 27.30 -6.38 -33.20
C ALA A 80 27.26 -7.78 -32.56
N ASP A 81 27.35 -7.88 -31.23
CA ASP A 81 27.24 -9.14 -30.51
C ASP A 81 25.87 -9.81 -30.73
N LEU A 82 24.78 -9.03 -30.71
CA LEU A 82 23.43 -9.55 -30.94
C LEU A 82 23.22 -9.99 -32.39
N GLU A 83 23.77 -9.27 -33.38
CA GLU A 83 23.75 -9.65 -34.79
C GLU A 83 24.52 -10.96 -35.02
N GLU A 84 25.67 -11.13 -34.36
CA GLU A 84 26.40 -12.41 -34.39
C GLU A 84 25.54 -13.54 -33.80
N LEU A 85 24.87 -13.32 -32.67
CA LEU A 85 23.96 -14.30 -32.07
C LEU A 85 22.77 -14.66 -32.99
N GLN A 86 22.24 -13.70 -33.76
CA GLN A 86 21.24 -13.96 -34.79
C GLN A 86 21.81 -14.83 -35.92
N SER A 87 23.03 -14.53 -36.40
CA SER A 87 23.69 -15.32 -37.46
C SER A 87 23.94 -16.78 -37.04
N GLN A 88 24.14 -17.01 -35.74
CA GLN A 88 24.32 -18.34 -35.14
C GLN A 88 23.00 -19.04 -34.78
N ALA A 89 21.85 -18.44 -35.10
CA ALA A 89 20.52 -18.91 -34.70
C ALA A 89 20.33 -19.07 -33.17
N ARG A 90 21.08 -18.29 -32.37
CA ARG A 90 20.99 -18.24 -30.91
C ARG A 90 20.09 -17.12 -30.40
N LEU A 91 19.68 -16.22 -31.29
CA LEU A 91 18.71 -15.16 -31.06
C LEU A 91 17.75 -15.11 -32.25
N LEU A 92 16.50 -14.68 -32.00
CA LEU A 92 15.50 -14.48 -33.05
C LEU A 92 16.03 -13.50 -34.11
N VAL A 93 15.97 -13.89 -35.39
CA VAL A 93 16.35 -13.03 -36.52
C VAL A 93 15.25 -11.98 -36.73
N ALA A 94 15.55 -10.75 -36.33
CA ALA A 94 14.65 -9.60 -36.37
C ALA A 94 15.48 -8.31 -36.43
N PRO A 95 15.00 -7.22 -37.05
CA PRO A 95 15.66 -5.92 -36.95
C PRO A 95 15.90 -5.53 -35.49
N ILE A 96 17.10 -5.04 -35.19
CA ILE A 96 17.47 -4.57 -33.85
C ILE A 96 17.46 -3.05 -33.86
N ARG A 97 16.67 -2.46 -32.95
CA ARG A 97 16.62 -1.02 -32.65
C ARG A 97 17.57 -0.76 -31.47
N PRO A 98 18.78 -0.19 -31.69
CA PRO A 98 19.70 0.20 -30.62
C PRO A 98 19.25 1.50 -29.96
N VAL A 99 19.05 1.49 -28.64
CA VAL A 99 18.62 2.64 -27.84
C VAL A 99 19.65 2.92 -26.74
N LEU A 100 20.10 4.15 -26.67
CA LEU A 100 20.81 4.71 -25.52
C LEU A 100 19.81 5.56 -24.71
N LEU A 101 19.53 5.12 -23.48
CA LEU A 101 18.56 5.74 -22.58
C LEU A 101 19.28 6.45 -21.44
N CYS A 102 19.36 7.79 -21.48
CA CYS A 102 20.10 8.61 -20.51
C CYS A 102 19.26 9.75 -19.94
N THR A 103 19.72 10.42 -18.89
CA THR A 103 18.97 11.56 -18.31
C THR A 103 19.04 12.83 -19.17
N TRP A 104 20.12 12.98 -19.92
CA TRP A 104 20.33 14.14 -20.78
C TRP A 104 21.33 13.86 -21.90
N PHE A 105 21.19 14.57 -23.02
CA PHE A 105 22.08 14.50 -24.18
C PHE A 105 22.52 15.89 -24.63
N SER A 106 23.81 16.06 -24.92
CA SER A 106 24.31 17.25 -25.61
C SER A 106 24.07 17.15 -27.11
N GLU A 107 24.09 18.29 -27.82
CA GLU A 107 23.97 18.29 -29.28
C GLU A 107 25.03 17.44 -29.98
N GLY A 108 26.27 17.47 -29.49
CA GLY A 108 27.36 16.65 -30.03
C GLY A 108 27.11 15.15 -29.86
N ILE A 109 26.57 14.73 -28.72
CA ILE A 109 26.21 13.32 -28.49
C ILE A 109 25.00 12.93 -29.34
N LEU A 110 23.98 13.78 -29.46
CA LEU A 110 22.82 13.53 -30.33
C LEU A 110 23.25 13.32 -31.78
N GLN A 111 24.21 14.10 -32.25
CA GLN A 111 24.75 13.96 -33.60
C GLN A 111 25.54 12.66 -33.76
N ALA A 112 26.39 12.32 -32.80
CA ALA A 112 27.12 11.04 -32.80
C ALA A 112 26.19 9.81 -32.77
N CYS A 113 25.10 9.87 -31.99
CA CYS A 113 24.06 8.84 -31.98
C CYS A 113 23.44 8.66 -33.37
N LYS A 114 23.07 9.75 -34.05
CA LYS A 114 22.51 9.71 -35.41
C LYS A 114 23.48 9.10 -36.42
N GLU A 115 24.76 9.48 -36.36
CA GLU A 115 25.80 8.99 -37.27
C GLU A 115 26.08 7.49 -37.09
N THR A 116 25.87 6.98 -35.88
CA THR A 116 26.08 5.57 -35.52
C THR A 116 24.82 4.72 -35.60
N GLY A 117 23.68 5.31 -35.94
CA GLY A 117 22.39 4.63 -35.97
C GLY A 117 21.84 4.27 -34.59
N VAL A 118 22.41 4.81 -33.51
CA VAL A 118 21.93 4.62 -32.13
C VAL A 118 20.85 5.66 -31.84
N GLU A 119 19.70 5.22 -31.34
CA GLU A 119 18.63 6.13 -30.95
C GLU A 119 18.88 6.69 -29.55
N ALA A 120 18.92 8.02 -29.44
CA ALA A 120 19.08 8.72 -28.17
C ALA A 120 17.71 9.05 -27.55
N LEU A 121 17.39 8.46 -26.40
CA LEU A 121 16.17 8.75 -25.65
C LEU A 121 16.49 9.34 -24.28
N ALA A 122 16.01 10.55 -24.04
CA ALA A 122 16.10 11.18 -22.72
C ALA A 122 14.94 10.72 -21.82
N TYR A 123 15.22 10.41 -20.56
CA TYR A 123 14.20 10.05 -19.58
C TYR A 123 14.48 10.63 -18.19
N SER A 124 13.46 10.59 -17.33
CA SER A 124 13.56 10.96 -15.92
C SER A 124 13.48 9.71 -15.04
N PRO A 125 14.55 9.36 -14.30
CA PRO A 125 14.51 8.29 -13.31
C PRO A 125 13.43 8.51 -12.24
N GLU A 126 13.18 9.77 -11.87
CA GLU A 126 12.14 10.16 -10.93
C GLU A 126 10.75 9.81 -11.45
N ASP A 127 10.50 10.06 -12.75
CA ASP A 127 9.22 9.72 -13.37
C ASP A 127 9.00 8.21 -13.40
N VAL A 128 10.05 7.43 -13.69
CA VAL A 128 9.99 5.96 -13.68
C VAL A 128 9.59 5.44 -12.29
N LEU A 129 10.25 5.92 -11.24
CA LEU A 129 9.91 5.54 -9.86
C LEU A 129 8.51 6.02 -9.45
N GLY A 130 8.09 7.20 -9.90
CA GLY A 130 6.76 7.74 -9.66
C GLY A 130 5.66 6.92 -10.34
N GLU A 131 5.92 6.38 -11.54
CA GLU A 131 5.02 5.47 -12.24
C GLU A 131 4.93 4.11 -11.56
N TYR A 132 6.07 3.58 -11.15
CA TYR A 132 6.14 2.33 -10.39
C TYR A 132 5.25 2.42 -9.14
N PHE A 133 5.40 3.48 -8.35
CA PHE A 133 4.56 3.69 -7.18
C PHE A 133 3.07 3.81 -7.52
N ARG A 134 2.73 4.54 -8.60
CA ARG A 134 1.33 4.65 -9.09
C ARG A 134 0.76 3.31 -9.56
N SER A 135 1.60 2.43 -10.10
CA SER A 135 1.20 1.10 -10.57
C SER A 135 1.02 0.11 -9.41
N LEU A 136 1.83 0.24 -8.36
CA LEU A 136 1.73 -0.59 -7.15
C LEU A 136 0.54 -0.21 -6.27
N ARG A 137 0.20 1.09 -6.21
CA ARG A 137 -0.79 1.63 -5.27
C ARG A 137 -2.19 0.98 -5.38
N PRO A 138 -2.77 0.72 -6.57
CA PRO A 138 -4.07 0.04 -6.68
C PRO A 138 -4.03 -1.42 -6.22
N LEU A 139 -2.87 -2.08 -6.38
CA LEU A 139 -2.69 -3.49 -6.02
C LEU A 139 -2.49 -3.66 -4.50
N ALA A 140 -1.94 -2.64 -3.84
CA ALA A 140 -1.74 -2.64 -2.39
C ALA A 140 -2.88 -1.90 -1.66
N GLU A 141 -3.95 -2.61 -1.30
CA GLU A 141 -5.05 -2.06 -0.47
C GLU A 141 -4.51 -1.33 0.77
N LEU A 142 -3.48 -1.89 1.40
CA LEU A 142 -2.74 -1.31 2.53
C LEU A 142 -2.25 0.13 2.31
N ILE A 143 -1.82 0.49 1.08
CA ILE A 143 -1.30 1.84 0.77
C ILE A 143 -2.46 2.84 0.63
N SER A 144 -3.65 2.35 0.26
CA SER A 144 -4.80 3.18 -0.06
C SER A 144 -5.79 3.36 1.11
N LEU A 145 -5.81 2.40 2.05
CA LEU A 145 -6.70 2.40 3.20
C LEU A 145 -6.39 3.59 4.10
N ARG A 146 -7.45 4.32 4.44
CA ARG A 146 -7.38 5.47 5.35
C ARG A 146 -8.52 5.37 6.34
N PRO A 147 -8.28 5.53 7.65
CA PRO A 147 -9.31 5.41 8.67
C PRO A 147 -10.43 6.41 8.42
N THR A 148 -11.67 6.01 8.72
CA THR A 148 -12.84 6.88 8.58
C THR A 148 -13.19 7.48 9.95
N ASP A 149 -13.77 8.68 9.97
CA ASP A 149 -14.39 9.21 11.18
C ASP A 149 -15.88 8.88 11.13
N LEU A 150 -16.32 8.04 12.06
CA LEU A 150 -17.71 7.58 12.18
C LEU A 150 -18.48 8.35 13.27
N GLY A 151 -17.81 9.26 14.00
CA GLY A 151 -18.40 10.01 15.10
C GLY A 151 -18.79 9.14 16.32
N LEU A 152 -18.31 7.90 16.40
CA LEU A 152 -18.57 6.96 17.48
C LEU A 152 -17.30 6.71 18.26
N TRP A 153 -17.23 7.19 19.50
CA TRP A 153 -15.94 7.23 20.21
C TRP A 153 -15.55 5.91 20.87
N ASN A 154 -16.46 4.95 20.94
CA ASN A 154 -16.28 3.67 21.61
C ASN A 154 -17.05 2.57 20.86
N ILE A 155 -16.50 1.36 20.84
CA ILE A 155 -17.08 0.18 20.18
C ILE A 155 -18.36 -0.23 20.89
N HIS A 156 -18.38 -0.28 22.22
CA HIS A 156 -19.53 -0.77 23.00
C HIS A 156 -20.86 -0.06 22.70
N LEU A 157 -20.82 1.14 22.11
CA LEU A 157 -22.02 1.90 21.72
C LEU A 157 -22.90 1.11 20.73
N ILE A 158 -22.32 0.20 19.95
CA ILE A 158 -23.07 -0.61 18.98
C ILE A 158 -23.88 -1.75 19.61
N HIS A 159 -23.60 -2.13 20.87
CA HIS A 159 -24.19 -3.30 21.52
C HIS A 159 -25.71 -3.33 21.43
N ARG A 160 -26.36 -2.22 21.77
CA ARG A 160 -27.83 -2.14 21.78
C ARG A 160 -28.41 -2.35 20.38
N ALA A 161 -27.73 -1.86 19.34
CA ALA A 161 -28.15 -2.06 17.97
C ALA A 161 -27.94 -3.51 17.54
N LEU A 162 -26.78 -4.12 17.86
CA LEU A 162 -26.49 -5.51 17.55
C LEU A 162 -27.48 -6.48 18.20
N TYR A 163 -27.78 -6.31 19.49
CA TYR A 163 -28.72 -7.18 20.21
C TYR A 163 -30.17 -7.02 19.69
N ALA A 164 -30.50 -5.88 19.08
CA ALA A 164 -31.81 -5.67 18.48
C ALA A 164 -31.98 -6.33 17.10
N LEU A 165 -30.89 -6.79 16.46
CA LEU A 165 -30.92 -7.40 15.13
C LEU A 165 -31.63 -8.77 15.09
N GLU A 166 -31.80 -9.41 16.24
CA GLU A 166 -32.64 -10.61 16.38
C GLU A 166 -34.10 -10.29 16.01
N TYR A 167 -34.59 -9.08 16.34
CA TYR A 167 -36.01 -8.72 16.23
C TYR A 167 -36.32 -7.68 15.13
N ALA A 168 -35.32 -6.94 14.68
CA ALA A 168 -35.50 -5.83 13.75
C ALA A 168 -34.28 -5.70 12.84
N LYS A 169 -34.49 -5.60 11.52
CA LYS A 169 -33.40 -5.66 10.53
C LYS A 169 -33.00 -4.30 9.96
N THR A 170 -33.69 -3.21 10.30
CA THR A 170 -33.41 -1.88 9.72
C THR A 170 -33.25 -0.83 10.80
N ALA A 171 -32.48 0.23 10.53
CA ALA A 171 -32.29 1.33 11.49
C ALA A 171 -33.63 1.91 11.99
N ARG A 172 -34.59 2.11 11.06
CA ARG A 172 -35.94 2.59 11.36
C ARG A 172 -36.72 1.67 12.32
N THR A 173 -36.56 0.35 12.21
CA THR A 173 -37.27 -0.62 13.05
C THR A 173 -36.56 -0.89 14.38
N ILE A 174 -35.25 -0.70 14.43
CA ILE A 174 -34.42 -0.84 15.63
C ILE A 174 -34.53 0.40 16.54
N ALA A 175 -34.50 1.61 15.96
CA ALA A 175 -34.54 2.89 16.67
C ALA A 175 -35.58 2.98 17.80
N PRO A 176 -36.88 2.66 17.59
CA PRO A 176 -37.87 2.73 18.66
C PRO A 176 -37.62 1.71 19.78
N ARG A 177 -37.06 0.52 19.46
CA ARG A 177 -36.78 -0.54 20.44
C ARG A 177 -35.69 -0.14 21.42
N ILE A 178 -34.68 0.58 20.95
CA ILE A 178 -33.55 1.01 21.76
C ILE A 178 -33.59 2.50 22.11
N ARG A 179 -34.71 3.19 21.89
CA ARG A 179 -34.90 4.60 22.27
C ARG A 179 -33.76 5.50 21.79
N LEU A 180 -33.33 5.30 20.55
CA LEU A 180 -32.33 6.14 19.87
C LEU A 180 -32.93 6.70 18.59
N SER A 181 -32.34 7.78 18.07
CA SER A 181 -32.72 8.28 16.75
C SER A 181 -32.32 7.29 15.66
N GLU A 182 -33.07 7.23 14.57
CA GLU A 182 -32.74 6.41 13.40
C GLU A 182 -31.32 6.69 12.88
N LYS A 183 -30.92 7.97 12.86
CA LYS A 183 -29.57 8.40 12.47
C LYS A 183 -28.49 7.81 13.38
N THR A 184 -28.71 7.81 14.69
CA THR A 184 -27.78 7.21 15.66
C THR A 184 -27.66 5.71 15.43
N VAL A 185 -28.78 5.01 15.23
CA VAL A 185 -28.76 3.57 14.94
C VAL A 185 -28.07 3.27 13.62
N ALA A 186 -28.32 4.06 12.57
CA ALA A 186 -27.63 3.92 11.30
C ALA A 186 -26.10 4.07 11.45
N ASN A 187 -25.63 5.02 12.26
CA ASN A 187 -24.19 5.14 12.57
C ASN A 187 -23.66 3.92 13.33
N HIS A 188 -24.41 3.39 14.31
CA HIS A 188 -24.01 2.20 15.06
C HIS A 188 -23.89 0.98 14.14
N LEU A 189 -24.86 0.79 13.24
CA LEU A 189 -24.85 -0.30 12.25
C LEU A 189 -23.73 -0.13 11.23
N ARG A 190 -23.40 1.12 10.85
CA ARG A 190 -22.24 1.41 10.01
C ARG A 190 -20.92 1.02 10.68
N LEU A 191 -20.74 1.33 11.98
CA LEU A 191 -19.57 0.86 12.71
C LEU A 191 -19.55 -0.67 12.84
N ALA A 192 -20.70 -1.30 13.06
CA ALA A 192 -20.78 -2.76 13.10
C ALA A 192 -20.39 -3.40 11.75
N ASP A 193 -20.80 -2.81 10.63
CA ASP A 193 -20.44 -3.25 9.26
C ASP A 193 -18.93 -3.07 9.01
N GLU A 194 -18.38 -1.93 9.42
CA GLU A 194 -16.94 -1.65 9.39
C GLU A 194 -16.12 -2.59 10.29
N LEU A 195 -16.71 -3.15 11.35
CA LEU A 195 -16.09 -4.19 12.19
C LEU A 195 -16.43 -5.61 11.71
N ARG A 196 -17.12 -5.75 10.57
CA ARG A 196 -17.58 -7.02 9.98
C ARG A 196 -18.47 -7.84 10.91
N LEU A 197 -19.15 -7.19 11.84
CA LEU A 197 -20.11 -7.81 12.77
C LEU A 197 -21.50 -7.97 12.17
N VAL A 198 -21.78 -7.31 11.04
CA VAL A 198 -23.05 -7.43 10.33
C VAL A 198 -22.80 -7.59 8.84
N GLU A 199 -23.75 -8.22 8.17
CA GLU A 199 -23.90 -8.21 6.73
C GLU A 199 -25.01 -7.23 6.35
N ARG A 200 -24.83 -6.54 5.23
CA ARG A 200 -25.74 -5.48 4.78
C ARG A 200 -26.31 -5.80 3.41
N ASP A 201 -27.64 -5.82 3.31
CA ASP A 201 -28.39 -5.88 2.05
C ASP A 201 -29.30 -4.64 1.95
N GLY A 202 -28.88 -3.66 1.15
CA GLY A 202 -29.53 -2.36 1.04
C GLY A 202 -29.59 -1.62 2.39
N ASN A 203 -30.78 -1.56 2.99
CA ASN A 203 -31.03 -0.95 4.31
C ASN A 203 -31.28 -1.99 5.42
N ARG A 204 -31.15 -3.27 5.09
CA ARG A 204 -31.30 -4.38 6.02
C ARG A 204 -29.92 -4.83 6.52
N PHE A 205 -29.87 -5.21 7.79
CA PHE A 205 -28.67 -5.67 8.48
C PHE A 205 -28.97 -6.99 9.19
N GLU A 206 -28.04 -7.93 9.10
CA GLU A 206 -28.08 -9.22 9.80
C GLU A 206 -26.73 -9.47 10.46
N LEU A 207 -26.71 -10.23 11.56
CA LEU A 207 -25.43 -10.58 12.21
C LEU A 207 -24.64 -11.49 11.25
N SER A 208 -23.36 -11.18 11.06
CA SER A 208 -22.44 -12.10 10.39
C SER A 208 -22.09 -13.26 11.33
N ASP A 209 -21.34 -14.25 10.85
CA ASP A 209 -20.75 -15.30 11.71
C ASP A 209 -19.88 -14.70 12.83
N LEU A 210 -19.13 -13.64 12.53
CA LEU A 210 -18.34 -12.91 13.52
C LEU A 210 -19.24 -12.16 14.50
N GLY A 211 -20.29 -11.51 13.98
CA GLY A 211 -21.29 -10.81 14.76
C GLY A 211 -22.00 -11.71 15.77
N THR A 212 -22.37 -12.90 15.34
CA THR A 212 -23.03 -13.91 16.19
C THR A 212 -22.10 -14.32 17.32
N LYS A 213 -20.85 -14.71 17.02
CA LYS A 213 -19.83 -15.03 18.03
C LYS A 213 -19.59 -13.88 19.02
N TYR A 214 -19.59 -12.65 18.52
CA TYR A 214 -19.41 -11.46 19.34
C TYR A 214 -20.61 -11.22 20.27
N VAL A 215 -21.84 -11.40 19.79
CA VAL A 215 -23.05 -11.25 20.61
C VAL A 215 -23.12 -12.37 21.66
N ASP A 216 -22.77 -13.59 21.30
CA ASP A 216 -22.76 -14.76 22.19
C ASP A 216 -21.68 -14.66 23.28
N ALA A 217 -20.55 -14.03 22.97
CA ALA A 217 -19.45 -13.74 23.90
C ALA A 217 -19.77 -12.64 24.92
N ARG A 218 -21.01 -12.13 24.94
CA ARG A 218 -21.41 -11.10 25.90
C ARG A 218 -21.45 -11.69 27.32
N ASN A 219 -20.76 -11.05 28.25
CA ASN A 219 -20.99 -11.26 29.67
C ASN A 219 -22.32 -10.62 30.13
N PRO A 220 -23.32 -11.38 30.61
CA PRO A 220 -24.62 -10.85 31.03
C PRO A 220 -24.55 -9.93 32.25
N ASP A 221 -23.56 -10.14 33.13
CA ASP A 221 -23.39 -9.43 34.39
C ASP A 221 -22.68 -8.08 34.23
N MET A 222 -22.11 -7.82 33.04
CA MET A 222 -21.49 -6.54 32.73
C MET A 222 -22.48 -5.52 32.15
N PRO A 223 -22.35 -4.22 32.51
CA PRO A 223 -23.14 -3.18 31.90
C PRO A 223 -22.92 -3.15 30.38
N PRO A 224 -23.97 -2.90 29.56
CA PRO A 224 -23.83 -2.77 28.11
C PRO A 224 -22.89 -1.66 27.64
N ALA A 225 -22.51 -0.76 28.56
CA ALA A 225 -21.57 0.34 28.34
C ALA A 225 -20.09 -0.10 28.36
N HIS A 226 -19.80 -1.39 28.50
CA HIS A 226 -18.45 -1.93 28.46
C HIS A 226 -18.37 -3.09 27.47
N LEU A 227 -17.20 -3.21 26.84
CA LEU A 227 -16.82 -4.39 26.08
C LEU A 227 -16.35 -5.46 27.05
N SER A 228 -16.90 -6.67 26.95
CA SER A 228 -16.39 -7.81 27.73
C SER A 228 -15.06 -8.32 27.16
N GLU A 229 -14.24 -8.97 27.99
CA GLU A 229 -12.96 -9.51 27.53
C GLU A 229 -13.12 -10.56 26.42
N GLU A 230 -14.18 -11.37 26.49
CA GLU A 230 -14.51 -12.37 25.48
C GLU A 230 -14.89 -11.71 24.15
N GLN A 231 -15.70 -10.64 24.19
CA GLN A 231 -16.01 -9.83 23.00
C GLN A 231 -14.78 -9.15 22.40
N ALA A 232 -13.92 -8.60 23.25
CA ALA A 232 -12.66 -8.01 22.84
C ALA A 232 -11.76 -9.06 22.18
N ALA A 233 -11.66 -10.26 22.75
CA ALA A 233 -10.90 -11.37 22.19
C ALA A 233 -11.42 -11.83 20.81
N VAL A 234 -12.74 -11.89 20.61
CA VAL A 234 -13.35 -12.20 19.30
C VAL A 234 -12.92 -11.18 18.24
N LEU A 235 -13.03 -9.88 18.54
CA LEU A 235 -12.61 -8.83 17.61
C LEU A 235 -11.11 -8.82 17.37
N ARG A 236 -10.28 -8.91 18.42
CA ARG A 236 -8.81 -9.00 18.28
C ARG A 236 -8.41 -10.17 17.38
N GLY A 237 -9.01 -11.34 17.59
CA GLY A 237 -8.74 -12.55 16.82
C GLY A 237 -9.09 -12.41 15.33
N PHE A 238 -10.14 -11.66 15.00
CA PHE A 238 -10.48 -11.33 13.62
C PHE A 238 -9.50 -10.32 13.02
N ILE A 239 -9.26 -9.21 13.71
CA ILE A 239 -8.38 -8.14 13.22
C ILE A 239 -6.96 -8.64 12.95
N VAL A 240 -6.44 -9.55 13.78
CA VAL A 240 -5.11 -10.15 13.56
C VAL A 240 -5.04 -10.92 12.23
N LYS A 241 -6.13 -11.59 11.84
CA LYS A 241 -6.19 -12.38 10.61
C LYS A 241 -6.38 -11.50 9.38
N ASP A 242 -7.15 -10.42 9.51
CA ASP A 242 -7.40 -9.50 8.41
C ASP A 242 -7.34 -8.02 8.83
N PRO A 243 -6.13 -7.47 9.04
CA PRO A 243 -5.95 -6.08 9.47
C PRO A 243 -6.34 -5.02 8.45
N PHE A 244 -6.64 -5.44 7.21
CA PHE A 244 -6.95 -4.54 6.10
C PHE A 244 -8.39 -4.73 5.60
N ALA A 245 -9.21 -5.50 6.33
CA ALA A 245 -10.60 -5.79 5.96
C ALA A 245 -11.44 -4.52 5.75
N THR A 246 -11.19 -3.46 6.52
CA THR A 246 -11.90 -2.17 6.48
C THR A 246 -11.00 -1.02 6.94
N ALA A 247 -11.43 0.20 6.63
CA ALA A 247 -10.78 1.44 7.08
C ALA A 247 -10.74 1.54 8.62
N THR A 248 -11.80 1.12 9.30
CA THR A 248 -11.88 1.16 10.76
C THR A 248 -10.89 0.18 11.40
N ILE A 249 -10.81 -1.04 10.89
CA ILE A 249 -9.86 -2.04 11.38
C ILE A 249 -8.42 -1.58 11.17
N PHE A 250 -8.12 -1.03 9.99
CA PHE A 250 -6.84 -0.43 9.69
C PHE A 250 -6.48 0.68 10.70
N GLY A 251 -7.43 1.56 11.04
CA GLY A 251 -7.21 2.62 12.02
C GLY A 251 -6.87 2.12 13.43
N VAL A 252 -7.46 1.01 13.87
CA VAL A 252 -7.09 0.36 15.15
C VAL A 252 -5.66 -0.16 15.08
N TYR A 253 -5.30 -0.84 13.99
CA TYR A 253 -3.93 -1.31 13.76
C TYR A 253 -2.92 -0.15 13.81
N THR A 254 -3.14 0.90 13.02
CA THR A 254 -2.22 2.04 12.93
C THR A 254 -2.09 2.76 14.28
N MET A 255 -3.14 2.81 15.10
CA MET A 255 -3.07 3.39 16.44
C MET A 255 -2.10 2.63 17.35
N VAL A 256 -2.19 1.30 17.36
CA VAL A 256 -1.28 0.45 18.15
C VAL A 256 0.15 0.55 17.61
N GLU A 257 0.32 0.56 16.28
CA GLU A 257 1.62 0.75 15.61
C GLU A 257 2.28 2.07 15.99
N VAL A 258 1.52 3.17 16.00
CA VAL A 258 2.00 4.51 16.38
C VAL A 258 2.49 4.53 17.82
N VAL A 259 1.73 3.98 18.76
CA VAL A 259 2.16 3.91 20.17
C VAL A 259 3.39 3.03 20.31
N PHE A 260 3.46 1.91 19.58
CA PHE A 260 4.63 1.03 19.58
C PHE A 260 5.90 1.70 19.04
N ASN A 261 5.79 2.44 17.94
CA ASN A 261 6.92 3.17 17.37
C ASN A 261 7.39 4.30 18.30
N LEU A 262 6.45 5.09 18.84
CA LEU A 262 6.77 6.20 19.75
C LEU A 262 7.33 5.75 21.09
N ALA A 263 6.98 4.55 21.57
CA ALA A 263 7.51 3.97 22.80
C ALA A 263 9.05 3.82 22.79
N ARG A 264 9.66 3.77 21.60
CA ARG A 264 11.12 3.75 21.43
C ARG A 264 11.79 5.07 21.83
N ASN A 265 11.05 6.18 21.77
CA ASN A 265 11.55 7.52 22.14
C ASN A 265 11.28 7.85 23.60
N GLY A 266 10.24 7.26 24.19
CA GLY A 266 9.88 7.43 25.60
C GLY A 266 8.62 6.66 25.97
N TYR A 267 8.57 6.12 27.18
CA TYR A 267 7.45 5.34 27.69
C TYR A 267 7.10 5.75 29.14
N PRO A 268 5.81 5.91 29.49
CA PRO A 268 4.63 5.74 28.63
C PRO A 268 4.50 6.85 27.59
N VAL A 269 3.74 6.61 26.52
CA VAL A 269 3.71 7.51 25.35
C VAL A 269 2.76 8.69 25.60
N PRO A 270 3.23 9.95 25.53
CA PRO A 270 2.36 11.12 25.65
C PRO A 270 1.35 11.20 24.50
N ARG A 271 0.08 11.46 24.82
CA ARG A 271 -1.02 11.57 23.85
C ARG A 271 -0.76 12.64 22.78
N GLU A 272 -0.10 13.73 23.13
CA GLU A 272 0.22 14.80 22.19
C GLU A 272 1.05 14.30 21.00
N LEU A 273 2.07 13.47 21.26
CA LEU A 273 2.90 12.85 20.22
C LEU A 273 2.10 11.86 19.38
N VAL A 274 1.14 11.17 19.99
CA VAL A 274 0.28 10.21 19.29
C VAL A 274 -0.64 10.92 18.29
N ILE A 275 -1.15 12.11 18.61
CA ILE A 275 -2.06 12.84 17.72
C ILE A 275 -1.37 13.22 16.41
N SER A 276 -0.18 13.81 16.47
CA SER A 276 0.56 14.21 15.28
C SER A 276 0.99 12.99 14.46
N HIS A 277 1.58 11.99 15.12
CA HIS A 277 2.10 10.81 14.44
C HIS A 277 1.00 9.94 13.84
N PHE A 278 -0.12 9.74 14.55
CA PHE A 278 -1.26 8.98 14.03
C PHE A 278 -1.89 9.65 12.80
N ARG A 279 -2.03 10.98 12.81
CA ARG A 279 -2.54 11.72 11.65
C ARG A 279 -1.66 11.51 10.40
N GLU A 280 -0.35 11.54 10.57
CA GLU A 280 0.60 11.34 9.47
C GLU A 280 0.59 9.87 9.00
N ALA A 281 0.70 8.92 9.92
CA ALA A 281 0.72 7.49 9.62
C ALA A 281 -0.55 6.99 8.92
N THR A 282 -1.68 7.67 9.14
CA THR A 282 -2.97 7.32 8.53
C THR A 282 -3.26 8.05 7.22
N GLY A 283 -2.34 8.88 6.73
CA GLY A 283 -2.53 9.67 5.50
C GLY A 283 -3.63 10.73 5.63
N LYS A 284 -3.90 11.21 6.84
CA LYS A 284 -4.93 12.21 7.16
C LYS A 284 -4.38 13.62 7.37
N LEU A 285 -3.13 13.87 6.97
CA LEU A 285 -2.45 15.17 7.16
C LEU A 285 -3.30 16.36 6.69
N PHE A 286 -3.90 16.27 5.50
CA PHE A 286 -4.72 17.34 4.91
C PHE A 286 -6.18 17.33 5.38
N GLU A 287 -6.74 16.15 5.69
CA GLU A 287 -8.14 16.00 6.12
C GLU A 287 -8.35 16.34 7.59
N TRP A 288 -7.35 16.06 8.43
CA TRP A 288 -7.31 16.38 9.86
C TRP A 288 -6.31 17.53 10.12
N SER A 289 -6.39 18.56 9.28
CA SER A 289 -5.51 19.72 9.36
C SER A 289 -5.68 20.51 10.66
N GLU A 290 -6.92 20.63 11.15
CA GLU A 290 -7.24 21.27 12.42
C GLU A 290 -6.93 20.38 13.63
N GLN A 291 -6.38 20.99 14.69
CA GLN A 291 -6.02 20.29 15.94
C GLN A 291 -7.22 19.55 16.56
N LYS A 292 -8.41 20.15 16.50
CA LYS A 292 -9.63 19.56 17.04
C LYS A 292 -10.02 18.28 16.31
N THR A 293 -9.98 18.29 14.97
CA THR A 293 -10.32 17.12 14.14
C THR A 293 -9.30 16.00 14.34
N ALA A 294 -8.00 16.33 14.35
CA ALA A 294 -6.94 15.37 14.65
C ALA A 294 -7.10 14.76 16.05
N TYR A 295 -7.44 15.58 17.05
CA TYR A 295 -7.73 15.11 18.40
C TYR A 295 -8.91 14.15 18.44
N HIS A 296 -10.03 14.47 17.79
CA HIS A 296 -11.22 13.60 17.79
C HIS A 296 -10.96 12.27 17.08
N GLY A 297 -10.34 12.28 15.91
CA GLY A 297 -9.97 11.05 15.19
C GLY A 297 -9.02 10.17 16.00
N THR A 298 -7.96 10.75 16.56
CA THR A 298 -6.99 10.04 17.42
C THR A 298 -7.66 9.50 18.67
N ARG A 299 -8.53 10.28 19.31
CA ARG A 299 -9.27 9.86 20.50
C ARG A 299 -10.18 8.66 20.21
N MET A 300 -10.87 8.68 19.07
CA MET A 300 -11.74 7.58 18.67
C MET A 300 -10.95 6.27 18.54
N TYR A 301 -9.87 6.26 17.75
CA TYR A 301 -9.09 5.04 17.53
C TYR A 301 -8.30 4.59 18.76
N SER A 302 -7.82 5.53 19.60
CA SER A 302 -7.19 5.15 20.88
C SER A 302 -8.21 4.53 21.84
N ASN A 303 -9.44 5.03 21.90
CA ASN A 303 -10.50 4.39 22.66
C ASN A 303 -10.83 2.98 22.13
N TYR A 304 -10.94 2.79 20.82
CA TYR A 304 -11.16 1.46 20.24
C TYR A 304 -10.04 0.48 20.64
N ALA A 305 -8.79 0.89 20.50
CA ALA A 305 -7.64 0.07 20.91
C ALA A 305 -7.62 -0.20 22.42
N ILE A 306 -8.07 0.75 23.25
CA ILE A 306 -8.20 0.55 24.70
C ILE A 306 -9.31 -0.45 25.04
N GLU A 307 -10.48 -0.36 24.40
CA GLU A 307 -11.59 -1.28 24.64
C GLU A 307 -11.26 -2.70 24.19
N LEU A 308 -10.48 -2.83 23.12
CA LEU A 308 -9.93 -4.11 22.69
C LEU A 308 -8.84 -4.63 23.62
N GLY A 309 -8.43 -3.89 24.66
CA GLY A 309 -7.36 -4.30 25.59
C GLY A 309 -5.96 -4.23 24.98
N LEU A 310 -5.79 -3.61 23.81
CA LEU A 310 -4.51 -3.48 23.11
C LEU A 310 -3.66 -2.33 23.68
N LEU A 311 -4.33 -1.28 24.17
CA LEU A 311 -3.71 -0.14 24.82
C LEU A 311 -4.30 0.09 26.22
N GLY A 312 -3.49 0.59 27.12
CA GLY A 312 -3.92 1.18 28.40
C GLY A 312 -3.85 2.71 28.34
N ARG A 313 -4.63 3.39 29.17
CA ARG A 313 -4.55 4.84 29.35
C ARG A 313 -4.47 5.20 30.83
N SER A 314 -3.50 6.04 31.19
CA SER A 314 -3.43 6.68 32.50
C SER A 314 -3.08 8.15 32.33
N GLY A 315 -3.97 9.05 32.76
CA GLY A 315 -3.89 10.48 32.44
C GLY A 315 -3.81 10.73 30.93
N ASP A 316 -2.85 11.55 30.53
CA ASP A 316 -2.56 11.86 29.12
C ASP A 316 -1.52 10.94 28.48
N HIS A 317 -1.28 9.77 29.07
CA HIS A 317 -0.32 8.79 28.55
C HIS A 317 -1.01 7.50 28.11
N LEU A 318 -0.49 6.92 27.04
CA LEU A 318 -0.87 5.61 26.52
C LEU A 318 0.22 4.57 26.81
N TYR A 319 -0.23 3.35 27.07
CA TYR A 319 0.57 2.21 27.45
C TYR A 319 0.28 1.08 26.47
N LEU A 320 1.30 0.39 25.99
CA LEU A 320 1.11 -0.91 25.34
C LEU A 320 0.79 -1.96 26.39
N THR A 321 -0.23 -2.77 26.15
CA THR A 321 -0.51 -3.95 26.96
C THR A 321 0.24 -5.17 26.40
N PRO A 322 0.34 -6.28 27.15
CA PRO A 322 0.86 -7.54 26.60
C PRO A 322 0.12 -8.01 25.35
N ASP A 323 -1.21 -7.84 25.31
CA ASP A 323 -2.02 -8.13 24.12
C ASP A 323 -1.72 -7.19 22.96
N GLY A 324 -1.50 -5.89 23.23
CA GLY A 324 -1.06 -4.92 22.23
C GLY A 324 0.27 -5.30 21.57
N ILE A 325 1.24 -5.78 22.36
CA ILE A 325 2.55 -6.23 21.85
C ILE A 325 2.38 -7.48 20.97
N ARG A 326 1.63 -8.49 21.44
CA ARG A 326 1.36 -9.70 20.65
C ARG A 326 0.65 -9.36 19.33
N PHE A 327 -0.36 -8.51 19.43
CA PHE A 327 -1.15 -8.04 18.31
C PHE A 327 -0.28 -7.36 17.24
N ILE A 328 0.54 -6.37 17.62
CA ILE A 328 1.35 -5.65 16.63
C ILE A 328 2.38 -6.56 15.95
N LEU A 329 3.00 -7.49 16.68
CA LEU A 329 3.95 -8.44 16.09
C LEU A 329 3.30 -9.34 15.04
N LEU A 330 2.11 -9.87 15.34
CA LEU A 330 1.35 -10.70 14.39
C LEU A 330 0.89 -9.90 13.17
N LEU A 331 0.56 -8.62 13.35
CA LEU A 331 0.16 -7.75 12.24
C LEU A 331 1.32 -7.38 11.32
N GLN A 332 2.52 -7.12 11.86
CA GLN A 332 3.70 -6.88 11.02
C GLN A 332 4.02 -8.09 10.14
N LEU A 333 3.80 -9.31 10.65
CA LEU A 333 3.97 -10.53 9.86
C LEU A 333 2.94 -10.61 8.72
N HIS A 334 1.65 -10.40 9.00
CA HIS A 334 0.60 -10.42 7.98
C HIS A 334 0.78 -9.33 6.93
N LYS A 335 1.19 -8.13 7.35
CA LYS A 335 1.54 -7.02 6.45
C LYS A 335 2.65 -7.42 5.48
N SER A 336 3.69 -8.08 5.99
CA SER A 336 4.81 -8.55 5.16
C SER A 336 4.36 -9.59 4.14
N LEU A 337 3.53 -10.56 4.55
CA LEU A 337 2.98 -11.58 3.65
C LEU A 337 2.14 -10.97 2.52
N LYS A 338 1.17 -10.10 2.86
CA LYS A 338 0.34 -9.43 1.84
C LYS A 338 1.18 -8.55 0.90
N MET A 339 2.25 -7.91 1.38
CA MET A 339 3.15 -7.11 0.53
C MET A 339 3.90 -7.97 -0.48
N ILE A 340 4.32 -9.18 -0.11
CA ILE A 340 4.98 -10.12 -1.03
C ILE A 340 4.01 -10.54 -2.13
N ASP A 341 2.76 -10.86 -1.77
CA ASP A 341 1.73 -11.25 -2.74
C ASP A 341 1.48 -10.13 -3.76
N VAL A 342 1.38 -8.89 -3.30
CA VAL A 342 1.18 -7.72 -4.18
C VAL A 342 2.35 -7.52 -5.14
N VAL A 343 3.59 -7.66 -4.65
CA VAL A 343 4.77 -7.55 -5.51
C VAL A 343 4.84 -8.70 -6.52
N GLY A 344 4.48 -9.91 -6.13
CA GLY A 344 4.38 -11.06 -7.04
C GLY A 344 3.30 -10.89 -8.12
N LEU A 345 2.13 -10.35 -7.75
CA LEU A 345 1.06 -10.01 -8.69
C LEU A 345 1.47 -8.89 -9.64
N ALA A 346 2.20 -7.88 -9.16
CA ALA A 346 2.69 -6.78 -9.98
C ALA A 346 3.75 -7.21 -11.01
N GLN A 347 4.39 -8.37 -10.82
CA GLN A 347 5.37 -8.97 -11.72
C GLN A 347 4.76 -10.01 -12.67
N SER A 348 3.46 -10.31 -12.54
CA SER A 348 2.76 -11.25 -13.42
C SER A 348 2.29 -10.51 -14.68
N PRO A 349 2.52 -11.08 -15.89
CA PRO A 349 2.29 -10.41 -17.17
C PRO A 349 0.83 -10.08 -17.47
#